data_AF-A0A401ZKI4-F1
#
_entry.id   AF-A0A401ZKI4-F1
#
_cell.length_a   1.000
_cell.length_b   1.000
_cell.length_c   1.000
_cell.angle_alpha   90.00
_cell.angle_beta   90.00
_cell.angle_gamma   90.00
#
_symmetry.space_group_name_H-M   'P 1'
#
loop_
_entity.id
_entity.type
_entity.pdbx_description
1 polymer ?
#
loop_
_entity_poly.entity_id
_entity_poly.type
_entity_poly.pdbx_seq_one_letter_code
_entity_poly.pdbx_strand_id
1 'polypeptide(L)'
;MNPAGNGQALQVDGGGNLKTVPAGSALLDGGVGQAFAPGVAYLFNNGAPGNNNFDRKRELQGKGIIFNNVSAGAGVGSTSLTLSSVAGLIAGAPILLVGGGYTEVVYVASSYVPGSNPVSLQSGIVYANHTGAFWDGYAPQGPQLNGLLATGIDPVASVIIDPNAGNYYLTRAASQDGCSGSNIPLSSPAIFNGTSLDRAVGINGVPSVQNWVRQLTLQGHAYCAHTGLQSAGSGTNDYPLSLFNPAASGKNILVYSLRVAASAGGINARVKMTGSDPAYGSAATVSNQKAGGSASAIAASCTYSTSSTAPTGPFALADIGSGALELLQNEQCLLLPAGSSNGLTLTLETSAAGSYVSSIKYVEY
;
A
#
# COMPACT_ATOMS: atom_id res chain seq x y z
N MET A 1 -33.70 -27.24 1.98
CA MET A 1 -32.61 -28.24 1.90
C MET A 1 -32.79 -29.02 0.61
N ASN A 2 -31.82 -28.95 -0.30
CA ASN A 2 -31.89 -29.57 -1.62
C ASN A 2 -31.39 -31.03 -1.52
N PRO A 3 -32.19 -32.05 -1.87
CA PRO A 3 -31.78 -33.46 -1.80
C PRO A 3 -30.75 -33.87 -2.86
N ALA A 4 -30.40 -32.98 -3.81
CA ALA A 4 -29.38 -33.21 -4.83
C ALA A 4 -28.07 -32.46 -4.55
N GLY A 5 -27.67 -32.37 -3.28
CA GLY A 5 -26.55 -31.56 -2.77
C GLY A 5 -25.20 -31.73 -3.49
N ASN A 6 -25.03 -31.03 -4.59
CA ASN A 6 -23.74 -30.78 -5.27
C ASN A 6 -22.91 -29.71 -4.54
N GLY A 7 -22.86 -29.80 -3.22
CA GLY A 7 -21.79 -29.23 -2.40
C GLY A 7 -21.10 -30.40 -1.74
N GLN A 8 -19.91 -30.75 -2.19
CA GLN A 8 -19.13 -31.86 -1.62
C GLN A 8 -18.86 -31.54 -0.14
N ALA A 9 -19.66 -32.15 0.74
CA ALA A 9 -19.38 -32.12 2.16
C ALA A 9 -18.01 -32.76 2.39
N LEU A 10 -17.18 -32.08 3.21
CA LEU A 10 -15.94 -32.59 3.78
C LEU A 10 -16.20 -34.03 4.28
N GLN A 11 -15.65 -35.03 3.58
CA GLN A 11 -15.76 -36.43 4.01
C GLN A 11 -14.75 -36.67 5.13
N VAL A 12 -15.10 -37.46 6.13
CA VAL A 12 -14.20 -37.96 7.19
C VAL A 12 -14.12 -39.49 7.08
N ASP A 13 -12.95 -40.06 7.30
CA ASP A 13 -12.72 -41.51 7.26
C ASP A 13 -13.18 -42.20 8.57
N GLY A 14 -13.11 -43.54 8.59
CA GLY A 14 -13.53 -44.35 9.74
C GLY A 14 -12.70 -44.15 11.02
N GLY A 15 -11.61 -43.38 10.97
CA GLY A 15 -10.84 -42.93 12.12
C GLY A 15 -11.11 -41.48 12.52
N GLY A 16 -12.04 -40.79 11.85
CA GLY A 16 -12.38 -39.39 12.11
C GLY A 16 -11.46 -38.37 11.43
N ASN A 17 -10.57 -38.79 10.53
CA ASN A 17 -9.70 -37.86 9.79
C ASN A 17 -10.37 -37.36 8.53
N LEU A 18 -10.02 -36.15 8.08
CA LEU A 18 -10.59 -35.58 6.87
C LEU A 18 -10.09 -36.31 5.61
N LYS A 19 -11.03 -36.87 4.83
CA LYS A 19 -10.80 -37.60 3.60
C LYS A 19 -10.71 -36.62 2.42
N THR A 20 -9.50 -36.15 2.12
CA THR A 20 -9.21 -35.47 0.86
C THR A 20 -9.04 -36.52 -0.23
N VAL A 21 -10.01 -36.66 -1.14
CA VAL A 21 -9.82 -37.48 -2.35
C VAL A 21 -9.01 -36.62 -3.32
N PRO A 22 -7.76 -36.95 -3.65
CA PRO A 22 -7.02 -36.21 -4.67
C PRO A 22 -7.76 -36.41 -6.00
N ALA A 23 -8.17 -35.31 -6.65
CA ALA A 23 -8.70 -35.38 -8.00
C ALA A 23 -7.62 -35.98 -8.91
N GLY A 24 -7.82 -37.23 -9.31
CA GLY A 24 -6.96 -37.93 -10.25
C GLY A 24 -7.11 -37.34 -11.64
N SER A 25 -6.40 -36.25 -11.91
CA SER A 25 -5.96 -35.91 -13.26
C SER A 25 -4.45 -35.76 -13.22
N ALA A 26 -3.76 -36.80 -13.67
CA ALA A 26 -2.37 -36.72 -14.06
C ALA A 26 -2.26 -35.78 -15.27
N LEU A 27 -2.16 -34.47 -15.01
CA LEU A 27 -1.56 -33.57 -15.98
C LEU A 27 -0.04 -33.77 -15.85
N LEU A 28 0.48 -34.54 -16.81
CA LEU A 28 1.90 -34.69 -17.07
C LEU A 28 2.47 -33.31 -17.45
N ASP A 29 2.79 -32.50 -16.44
CA ASP A 29 3.83 -31.47 -16.53
C ASP A 29 4.18 -30.94 -15.13
N GLY A 30 5.01 -31.71 -14.42
CA GLY A 30 6.00 -31.21 -13.45
C GLY A 30 5.54 -30.44 -12.20
N GLY A 31 4.26 -30.18 -11.99
CA GLY A 31 3.73 -29.43 -10.85
C GLY A 31 2.99 -30.32 -9.86
N VAL A 32 3.70 -30.96 -8.93
CA VAL A 32 3.07 -31.64 -7.79
C VAL A 32 2.77 -30.60 -6.70
N GLY A 33 1.79 -29.73 -6.95
CA GLY A 33 1.28 -28.76 -6.00
C GLY A 33 -0.24 -28.69 -6.11
N GLN A 34 -0.95 -29.19 -5.10
CA GLN A 34 -2.40 -29.23 -5.11
C GLN A 34 -3.01 -27.82 -4.99
N ALA A 35 -3.95 -27.56 -5.91
CA ALA A 35 -5.02 -26.55 -5.87
C ALA A 35 -4.64 -25.06 -6.06
N PHE A 36 -5.40 -24.40 -6.96
CA PHE A 36 -5.49 -22.95 -7.22
C PHE A 36 -4.38 -22.25 -8.02
N ALA A 37 -3.68 -22.93 -8.93
CA ALA A 37 -2.89 -22.21 -9.92
C ALA A 37 -3.83 -21.57 -10.97
N PRO A 38 -3.89 -20.23 -11.12
CA PRO A 38 -4.66 -19.58 -12.17
C PRO A 38 -4.16 -20.07 -13.54
N GLY A 39 -5.08 -20.54 -14.38
CA GLY A 39 -4.77 -21.00 -15.74
C GLY A 39 -4.18 -19.85 -16.56
N VAL A 40 -2.88 -19.94 -16.84
CA VAL A 40 -2.17 -19.01 -17.71
C VAL A 40 -2.27 -19.53 -19.14
N ALA A 41 -2.71 -18.68 -20.07
CA ALA A 41 -2.75 -19.03 -21.50
C ALA A 41 -1.32 -19.19 -22.05
N TYR A 42 -0.99 -20.39 -22.55
CA TYR A 42 0.32 -20.71 -23.11
C TYR A 42 0.34 -20.49 -24.64
N LEU A 43 1.27 -19.69 -25.16
CA LEU A 43 1.55 -19.61 -26.61
C LEU A 43 2.64 -20.61 -27.02
N PHE A 44 2.31 -21.72 -27.68
CA PHE A 44 3.13 -22.62 -28.53
C PHE A 44 4.60 -22.95 -28.14
N ASN A 45 4.97 -24.24 -28.13
CA ASN A 45 6.29 -24.76 -27.75
C ASN A 45 6.88 -25.61 -28.89
N ASN A 46 7.89 -25.12 -29.61
CA ASN A 46 8.76 -25.98 -30.41
C ASN A 46 10.13 -25.31 -30.66
N GLY A 47 11.24 -26.03 -30.43
CA GLY A 47 12.56 -25.64 -30.97
C GLY A 47 13.74 -25.41 -30.00
N ALA A 48 13.75 -25.95 -28.78
CA ALA A 48 14.96 -25.87 -27.94
C ALA A 48 16.09 -26.81 -28.44
N PRO A 49 17.36 -26.38 -28.48
CA PRO A 49 18.49 -27.27 -28.78
C PRO A 49 18.82 -28.17 -27.59
N GLY A 50 18.82 -29.49 -27.82
CA GLY A 50 19.03 -30.51 -26.79
C GLY A 50 17.72 -30.90 -26.10
N ASN A 51 17.62 -32.17 -25.69
CA ASN A 51 16.42 -32.89 -25.20
C ASN A 51 15.70 -32.32 -23.95
N ASN A 52 15.85 -31.04 -23.64
CA ASN A 52 15.33 -30.43 -22.43
C ASN A 52 14.02 -29.68 -22.70
N ASN A 53 12.91 -30.26 -22.25
CA ASN A 53 11.63 -29.56 -22.12
C ASN A 53 11.73 -28.61 -20.91
N PHE A 54 11.78 -27.29 -21.15
CA PHE A 54 11.78 -26.32 -20.07
C PHE A 54 10.46 -25.55 -19.96
N ASP A 55 10.01 -25.39 -18.72
CA ASP A 55 8.90 -24.53 -18.29
C ASP A 55 9.30 -23.04 -18.44
N ARG A 56 8.47 -22.26 -19.15
CA ARG A 56 8.69 -20.85 -19.48
C ARG A 56 8.77 -19.93 -18.27
N LYS A 57 8.33 -20.36 -17.09
CA LYS A 57 8.52 -19.55 -15.87
C LYS A 57 10.00 -19.39 -15.49
N ARG A 58 10.90 -20.21 -16.05
CA ARG A 58 12.36 -20.07 -15.88
C ARG A 58 13.06 -19.26 -16.99
N GLU A 59 12.36 -18.74 -17.99
CA GLU A 59 12.97 -17.80 -18.97
C GLU A 59 13.43 -16.47 -18.35
N LEU A 60 13.03 -16.18 -17.11
CA LEU A 60 13.57 -15.05 -16.35
C LEU A 60 14.97 -15.34 -15.76
N GLN A 61 15.41 -16.61 -15.73
CA GLN A 61 16.75 -16.98 -15.31
C GLN A 61 17.63 -17.15 -16.55
N GLY A 62 18.42 -16.11 -16.83
CA GLY A 62 19.52 -16.20 -17.78
C GLY A 62 19.34 -15.41 -19.07
N LYS A 63 18.91 -14.14 -19.01
CA LYS A 63 19.02 -13.26 -20.18
C LYS A 63 20.39 -12.58 -20.18
N GLY A 64 21.23 -12.94 -21.14
CA GLY A 64 22.38 -12.13 -21.56
C GLY A 64 22.07 -11.50 -22.91
N ILE A 65 22.50 -10.26 -23.15
CA ILE A 65 22.39 -9.68 -24.49
C ILE A 65 23.53 -10.22 -25.34
N ILE A 66 23.21 -10.78 -26.49
CA ILE A 66 24.21 -11.11 -27.50
C ILE A 66 24.14 -10.06 -28.60
N PHE A 67 25.26 -9.39 -28.85
CA PHE A 67 25.45 -8.54 -30.03
C PHE A 67 26.29 -9.28 -31.07
N ASN A 68 25.87 -9.22 -32.33
CA ASN A 68 26.67 -9.69 -33.45
C ASN A 68 26.58 -8.74 -34.63
N ASN A 69 27.65 -8.74 -35.43
CA ASN A 69 27.68 -8.01 -36.68
C ASN A 69 26.88 -8.76 -37.75
N VAL A 70 26.14 -8.01 -38.54
CA VAL A 70 25.49 -8.51 -39.75
C VAL A 70 26.50 -8.46 -40.89
N SER A 71 26.86 -9.63 -41.43
CA SER A 71 27.84 -9.75 -42.51
C SER A 71 27.21 -9.84 -43.90
N ALA A 72 25.94 -10.25 -44.00
CA ALA A 72 25.15 -10.24 -45.23
C ALA A 72 23.64 -10.35 -44.93
N GLY A 73 22.81 -10.11 -45.95
CA GLY A 73 21.35 -10.32 -45.85
C GLY A 73 20.58 -9.22 -45.12
N ALA A 74 21.16 -8.03 -44.94
CA ALA A 74 20.54 -6.86 -44.31
C ALA A 74 19.82 -5.91 -45.29
N GLY A 75 19.50 -6.38 -46.50
CA GLY A 75 18.78 -5.61 -47.51
C GLY A 75 17.26 -5.70 -47.32
N VAL A 76 16.52 -4.67 -47.75
CA VAL A 76 15.05 -4.67 -47.74
C VAL A 76 14.51 -5.90 -48.47
N GLY A 77 13.54 -6.58 -47.85
CA GLY A 77 12.92 -7.80 -48.35
C GLY A 77 13.73 -9.08 -48.10
N SER A 78 14.94 -8.99 -47.55
CA SER A 78 15.74 -10.18 -47.23
C SER A 78 15.05 -11.00 -46.14
N THR A 79 14.86 -12.29 -46.40
CA THR A 79 14.28 -13.26 -45.45
C THR A 79 15.34 -14.14 -44.79
N SER A 80 16.62 -13.75 -44.88
CA SER A 80 17.73 -14.44 -44.24
C SER A 80 18.85 -13.46 -43.88
N LEU A 81 19.45 -13.63 -42.70
CA LEU A 81 20.49 -12.79 -42.15
C LEU A 81 21.75 -13.61 -41.88
N THR A 82 22.91 -13.18 -42.38
CA THR A 82 24.19 -13.81 -42.02
C THR A 82 24.82 -13.03 -40.88
N LEU A 83 25.13 -13.72 -39.78
CA LEU A 83 25.69 -13.13 -38.55
C LEU A 83 27.11 -13.64 -38.30
N SER A 84 27.93 -12.87 -37.57
CA SER A 84 29.27 -13.33 -37.13
C SER A 84 29.22 -14.52 -36.16
N SER A 85 28.13 -14.67 -35.41
CA SER A 85 27.81 -15.81 -34.57
C SER A 85 26.28 -15.91 -34.44
N VAL A 86 25.77 -17.12 -34.24
CA VAL A 86 24.34 -17.42 -34.03
C VAL A 86 24.10 -18.15 -32.70
N ALA A 87 25.08 -18.09 -31.79
CA ALA A 87 25.00 -18.76 -30.51
C ALA A 87 23.76 -18.30 -29.71
N GLY A 88 23.03 -19.27 -29.15
CA GLY A 88 21.84 -19.02 -28.33
C GLY A 88 20.58 -18.64 -29.10
N LEU A 89 20.64 -18.51 -30.44
CA LEU A 89 19.48 -18.18 -31.25
C LEU A 89 18.61 -19.41 -31.50
N ILE A 90 17.29 -19.25 -31.35
CA ILE A 90 16.29 -20.32 -31.52
C ILE A 90 15.18 -19.86 -32.47
N ALA A 91 14.41 -20.83 -32.99
CA ALA A 91 13.26 -20.53 -33.84
C ALA A 91 12.24 -19.65 -33.08
N GLY A 92 11.71 -18.62 -33.75
CA GLY A 92 10.77 -17.67 -33.13
C GLY A 92 11.41 -16.60 -32.23
N ALA A 93 12.73 -16.63 -32.00
CA ALA A 93 13.40 -15.59 -31.22
C ALA A 93 13.29 -14.20 -31.92
N PRO A 94 13.02 -13.11 -31.18
CA PRO A 94 13.12 -11.76 -31.72
C PRO A 94 14.60 -11.37 -31.88
N ILE A 95 14.90 -10.64 -32.96
CA ILE A 95 16.19 -10.02 -33.23
C ILE A 95 15.96 -8.53 -33.44
N LEU A 96 16.64 -7.69 -32.67
CA LEU A 96 16.68 -6.24 -32.87
C LEU A 96 17.85 -5.90 -33.82
N LEU A 97 17.52 -5.45 -35.03
CA LEU A 97 18.50 -4.98 -36.01
C LEU A 97 18.82 -3.49 -35.80
N VAL A 98 20.10 -3.16 -35.88
CA VAL A 98 20.64 -1.81 -35.64
C VAL A 98 21.68 -1.41 -36.68
N GLY A 99 22.09 -0.14 -36.67
CA GLY A 99 23.15 0.40 -37.53
C GLY A 99 22.74 0.75 -38.96
N GLY A 100 21.45 0.57 -39.32
CA GLY A 100 20.83 1.13 -40.51
C GLY A 100 20.17 2.49 -40.24
N GLY A 101 19.31 2.96 -41.16
CA GLY A 101 18.58 4.23 -41.00
C GLY A 101 17.57 4.22 -39.85
N TYR A 102 17.06 3.04 -39.47
CA TYR A 102 16.14 2.81 -38.35
C TYR A 102 16.50 1.51 -37.64
N THR A 103 16.03 1.35 -36.41
CA THR A 103 16.04 0.06 -35.71
C THR A 103 14.76 -0.72 -36.03
N GLU A 104 14.86 -2.03 -36.24
CA GLU A 104 13.68 -2.88 -36.44
C GLU A 104 13.78 -4.20 -35.67
N VAL A 105 12.62 -4.77 -35.33
CA VAL A 105 12.53 -6.10 -34.73
C VAL A 105 12.03 -7.08 -35.78
N VAL A 106 12.83 -8.10 -36.07
CA VAL A 106 12.46 -9.25 -36.91
C VAL A 106 12.43 -10.52 -36.07
N TYR A 107 11.78 -11.56 -36.57
CA TYR A 107 11.68 -12.84 -35.87
C TYR A 107 12.37 -13.95 -36.65
N VAL A 108 13.05 -14.84 -35.94
CA VAL A 108 13.64 -16.05 -36.53
C VAL A 108 12.54 -16.97 -37.03
N ALA A 109 12.70 -17.48 -38.25
CA ALA A 109 11.74 -18.39 -38.89
C ALA A 109 11.48 -19.63 -38.02
N SER A 110 10.24 -20.14 -38.02
CA SER A 110 9.91 -21.40 -37.34
C SER A 110 10.66 -22.62 -37.93
N SER A 111 11.13 -22.50 -39.17
CA SER A 111 11.96 -23.50 -39.85
C SER A 111 13.45 -23.39 -39.56
N TYR A 112 13.89 -22.40 -38.78
CA TYR A 112 15.30 -22.22 -38.44
C TYR A 112 15.80 -23.37 -37.56
N VAL A 113 16.93 -23.96 -37.94
CA VAL A 113 17.63 -24.97 -37.13
C VAL A 113 18.68 -24.27 -36.26
N PRO A 114 18.60 -24.31 -34.92
CA PRO A 114 19.55 -23.65 -34.04
C PRO A 114 21.02 -23.96 -34.39
N GLY A 115 21.84 -22.91 -34.46
CA GLY A 115 23.25 -23.01 -34.85
C GLY A 115 23.51 -22.87 -36.36
N SER A 116 22.47 -22.83 -37.20
CA SER A 116 22.63 -22.62 -38.64
C SER A 116 22.89 -21.14 -38.98
N ASN A 117 23.67 -20.90 -40.04
CA ASN A 117 23.98 -19.57 -40.56
C ASN A 117 24.06 -19.69 -42.10
N PRO A 118 23.24 -18.96 -42.88
CA PRO A 118 22.39 -17.82 -42.51
C PRO A 118 21.17 -18.17 -41.65
N VAL A 119 20.72 -17.20 -40.86
CA VAL A 119 19.50 -17.24 -40.04
C VAL A 119 18.29 -16.91 -40.91
N SER A 120 17.37 -17.86 -41.11
CA SER A 120 16.10 -17.59 -41.79
C SER A 120 15.17 -16.74 -40.91
N LEU A 121 14.46 -15.78 -41.51
CA LEU A 121 13.54 -14.86 -40.85
C LEU A 121 12.08 -15.17 -41.21
N GLN A 122 11.13 -14.87 -40.31
CA GLN A 122 9.69 -15.06 -40.55
C GLN A 122 9.13 -14.09 -41.60
N SER A 123 9.72 -12.90 -41.69
CA SER A 123 9.34 -11.85 -42.62
C SER A 123 10.58 -11.22 -43.24
N GLY A 124 10.41 -10.58 -44.39
CA GLY A 124 11.47 -9.76 -44.98
C GLY A 124 11.80 -8.55 -44.10
N ILE A 125 13.08 -8.18 -44.08
CA ILE A 125 13.60 -6.94 -43.48
C ILE A 125 12.92 -5.72 -44.11
N VAL A 126 12.54 -4.71 -43.32
CA VAL A 126 11.80 -3.54 -43.80
C VAL A 126 12.76 -2.39 -44.14
N TYR A 127 13.80 -2.19 -43.34
CA TYR A 127 14.78 -1.12 -43.53
C TYR A 127 16.13 -1.65 -44.02
N ALA A 128 16.84 -0.87 -44.84
CA ALA A 128 18.12 -1.28 -45.41
C ALA A 128 19.30 -1.06 -44.44
N ASN A 129 20.40 -1.77 -44.72
CA ASN A 129 21.75 -1.48 -44.24
C ASN A 129 21.96 -1.66 -42.73
N HIS A 130 21.27 -2.62 -42.11
CA HIS A 130 21.58 -3.02 -40.74
C HIS A 130 22.98 -3.63 -40.66
N THR A 131 23.79 -3.16 -39.72
CA THR A 131 25.17 -3.63 -39.52
C THR A 131 25.33 -4.44 -38.24
N GLY A 132 24.33 -4.39 -37.34
CA GLY A 132 24.34 -5.14 -36.09
C GLY A 132 22.99 -5.76 -35.76
N ALA A 133 23.02 -6.80 -34.94
CA ALA A 133 21.87 -7.52 -34.45
C ALA A 133 22.03 -7.83 -32.97
N PHE A 134 20.96 -7.62 -32.19
CA PHE A 134 20.88 -8.01 -30.79
C PHE A 134 19.78 -9.05 -30.58
N TRP A 135 20.01 -10.01 -29.69
CA TRP A 135 18.98 -10.92 -29.20
C TRP A 135 19.29 -11.35 -27.76
N ASP A 136 18.26 -11.90 -27.11
CA ASP A 136 18.39 -12.53 -25.81
C ASP A 136 19.09 -13.89 -25.98
N GLY A 137 20.27 -14.04 -25.39
CA GLY A 137 20.97 -15.31 -25.23
C GLY A 137 20.72 -15.92 -23.86
N TYR A 138 20.80 -17.24 -23.77
CA TYR A 138 20.75 -17.96 -22.49
C TYR A 138 22.07 -17.79 -21.72
N ALA A 139 21.98 -17.24 -20.50
CA ALA A 139 23.06 -17.11 -19.55
C ALA A 139 22.85 -18.11 -18.38
N PRO A 140 23.58 -19.25 -18.35
CA PRO A 140 23.39 -20.29 -17.33
C PRO A 140 23.65 -19.82 -15.89
N GLN A 141 24.29 -18.67 -15.72
CA GLN A 141 24.62 -18.06 -14.43
C GLN A 141 23.56 -17.04 -13.94
N GLY A 142 22.45 -16.88 -14.68
CA GLY A 142 21.45 -15.85 -14.41
C GLY A 142 21.70 -14.54 -15.19
N PRO A 143 20.85 -13.52 -15.02
CA PRO A 143 20.96 -12.25 -15.74
C PRO A 143 22.33 -11.61 -15.47
N GLN A 144 23.04 -11.27 -16.55
CA GLN A 144 24.37 -10.66 -16.48
C GLN A 144 24.25 -9.13 -16.40
N LEU A 145 25.35 -8.46 -16.02
CA LEU A 145 25.47 -7.01 -16.15
C LEU A 145 25.22 -6.61 -17.62
N ASN A 146 24.28 -5.69 -17.87
CA ASN A 146 23.75 -5.36 -19.20
C ASN A 146 22.97 -6.52 -19.88
N GLY A 147 22.23 -7.34 -19.12
CA GLY A 147 21.42 -8.44 -19.66
C GLY A 147 20.09 -8.02 -20.32
N LEU A 148 19.79 -6.72 -20.45
CA LEU A 148 18.54 -6.20 -21.02
C LEU A 148 18.80 -5.00 -21.97
N LEU A 149 18.18 -5.02 -23.15
CA LEU A 149 18.26 -3.92 -24.11
C LEU A 149 17.41 -2.73 -23.66
N ALA A 150 17.92 -1.50 -23.81
CA ALA A 150 17.20 -0.28 -23.47
C ALA A 150 15.96 -0.03 -24.35
N THR A 151 15.87 -0.67 -25.52
CA THR A 151 14.86 -0.40 -26.56
C THR A 151 13.88 -1.54 -26.81
N GLY A 152 13.95 -2.66 -26.09
CA GLY A 152 12.96 -3.73 -26.28
C GLY A 152 13.29 -5.02 -25.54
N ILE A 153 12.47 -5.32 -24.52
CA ILE A 153 11.70 -6.56 -24.30
C ILE A 153 11.05 -6.37 -22.93
N ASP A 154 9.72 -6.36 -22.91
CA ASP A 154 8.86 -6.05 -21.76
C ASP A 154 9.24 -6.83 -20.49
N PRO A 155 9.63 -6.17 -19.38
CA PRO A 155 9.56 -6.79 -18.08
C PRO A 155 8.14 -6.58 -17.54
N VAL A 156 7.36 -7.66 -17.50
CA VAL A 156 6.10 -7.78 -16.71
C VAL A 156 6.36 -7.62 -15.19
N ALA A 157 7.49 -7.05 -14.78
CA ALA A 157 7.94 -6.91 -13.41
C ALA A 157 8.65 -5.57 -13.21
N SER A 158 8.22 -4.83 -12.18
CA SER A 158 8.93 -3.64 -11.70
C SER A 158 10.30 -4.04 -11.16
N VAL A 159 11.36 -3.34 -11.58
CA VAL A 159 12.72 -3.52 -11.08
C VAL A 159 13.04 -2.40 -10.09
N ILE A 160 13.58 -2.76 -8.92
CA ILE A 160 14.05 -1.83 -7.90
C ILE A 160 15.59 -1.75 -7.99
N ILE A 161 16.14 -0.54 -7.98
CA ILE A 161 17.59 -0.29 -8.00
C ILE A 161 18.05 -0.03 -6.57
N ASP A 162 19.08 -0.75 -6.12
CA ASP A 162 19.84 -0.39 -4.93
C ASP A 162 21.08 0.43 -5.35
N PRO A 163 21.08 1.75 -5.11
CA PRO A 163 22.14 2.63 -5.57
C PRO A 163 23.46 2.44 -4.80
N ASN A 164 23.44 1.80 -3.62
CA ASN A 164 24.65 1.58 -2.83
C ASN A 164 25.39 0.31 -3.23
N ALA A 165 24.64 -0.74 -3.56
CA ALA A 165 25.22 -2.02 -3.99
C ALA A 165 25.32 -2.18 -5.51
N GLY A 166 24.69 -1.28 -6.29
CA GLY A 166 24.63 -1.39 -7.76
C GLY A 166 23.76 -2.56 -8.26
N ASN A 167 22.95 -3.15 -7.38
CA ASN A 167 22.16 -4.33 -7.67
C ASN A 167 20.75 -3.95 -8.16
N TYR A 168 20.20 -4.79 -9.04
CA TYR A 168 18.83 -4.71 -9.53
C TYR A 168 17.99 -5.86 -8.94
N TYR A 169 16.87 -5.53 -8.31
CA TYR A 169 15.95 -6.51 -7.73
C TYR A 169 14.64 -6.55 -8.51
N LEU A 170 14.22 -7.75 -8.89
CA LEU A 170 12.93 -7.97 -9.54
C LEU A 170 11.83 -8.07 -8.48
N THR A 171 10.80 -7.25 -8.61
CA THR A 171 9.62 -7.32 -7.74
C THR A 171 8.85 -8.62 -8.07
N ARG A 172 9.02 -9.65 -7.24
CA ARG A 172 8.24 -10.89 -7.32
C ARG A 172 7.20 -10.86 -6.21
N ALA A 173 5.93 -10.91 -6.57
CA ALA A 173 4.88 -11.20 -5.61
C ALA A 173 4.96 -12.70 -5.24
N ALA A 174 5.41 -12.99 -4.03
CA ALA A 174 5.13 -14.26 -3.37
C ALA A 174 4.16 -13.98 -2.23
N SER A 175 2.99 -14.61 -2.24
CA SER A 175 2.16 -14.70 -1.03
C SER A 175 2.86 -15.65 -0.06
N GLN A 176 3.77 -15.12 0.75
CA GLN A 176 4.53 -15.91 1.72
C GLN A 176 4.06 -15.53 3.12
N ASP A 177 3.32 -16.43 3.76
CA ASP A 177 2.92 -16.28 5.15
C ASP A 177 4.14 -16.53 6.08
N GLY A 178 4.31 -15.70 7.11
CA GLY A 178 5.39 -15.82 8.10
C GLY A 178 6.80 -15.42 7.67
N CYS A 179 7.00 -14.72 6.55
CA CYS A 179 8.34 -14.23 6.17
C CYS A 179 8.75 -12.97 6.96
N SER A 180 10.05 -12.85 7.24
CA SER A 180 10.65 -11.65 7.83
C SER A 180 10.43 -10.44 6.90
N GLY A 181 9.91 -9.33 7.44
CA GLY A 181 9.62 -8.11 6.68
C GLY A 181 10.82 -7.47 5.96
N SER A 182 12.04 -7.92 6.26
CA SER A 182 13.26 -7.50 5.56
C SER A 182 13.32 -7.94 4.09
N ASN A 183 12.50 -8.92 3.68
CA ASN A 183 12.61 -9.55 2.36
C ASN A 183 11.38 -9.33 1.47
N ILE A 184 10.45 -8.44 1.85
CA ILE A 184 9.25 -8.14 1.07
C ILE A 184 9.48 -6.87 0.25
N PRO A 185 9.66 -6.97 -1.09
CA PRO A 185 9.70 -5.78 -1.93
C PRO A 185 8.31 -5.14 -1.95
N LEU A 186 8.14 -4.05 -1.19
CA LEU A 186 6.93 -3.25 -1.17
C LEU A 186 7.01 -2.18 -2.27
N SER A 187 6.13 -2.27 -3.27
CA SER A 187 5.90 -1.14 -4.19
C SER A 187 4.98 -0.13 -3.49
N SER A 188 5.54 0.98 -3.03
CA SER A 188 4.73 2.14 -2.61
C SER A 188 4.68 3.12 -3.77
N PRO A 189 3.51 3.69 -4.13
CA PRO A 189 3.50 4.89 -4.96
C PRO A 189 4.34 5.95 -4.24
N ALA A 190 5.26 6.56 -4.98
CA ALA A 190 5.99 7.73 -4.53
C ALA A 190 5.17 8.97 -4.86
N ILE A 191 5.13 9.94 -3.94
CA ILE A 191 4.50 11.24 -4.13
C ILE A 191 5.62 12.24 -4.41
N PHE A 192 5.55 12.92 -5.56
CA PHE A 192 6.49 13.97 -5.89
C PHE A 192 6.07 15.29 -5.22
N ASN A 193 6.91 15.84 -4.35
CA ASN A 193 6.63 17.07 -3.60
C ASN A 193 7.21 18.34 -4.26
N GLY A 194 7.73 18.22 -5.49
CA GLY A 194 8.41 19.31 -6.21
C GLY A 194 9.93 19.33 -6.06
N THR A 195 10.51 18.57 -5.12
CA THR A 195 11.97 18.50 -4.91
C THR A 195 12.48 17.07 -4.74
N SER A 196 11.71 16.20 -4.08
CA SER A 196 11.99 14.77 -3.89
C SER A 196 10.76 13.91 -4.22
N LEU A 197 11.03 12.63 -4.52
CA LEU A 197 10.04 11.58 -4.57
C LEU A 197 9.99 10.92 -3.19
N ASP A 198 8.95 11.23 -2.42
CA ASP A 198 8.80 10.71 -1.06
C ASP A 198 7.90 9.47 -1.09
N ARG A 199 8.20 8.50 -0.22
CA ARG A 199 7.28 7.40 0.04
C ARG A 199 6.04 7.98 0.72
N ALA A 200 4.85 7.47 0.42
CA ALA A 200 3.65 7.77 1.20
C ALA A 200 3.78 7.10 2.58
N VAL A 201 4.60 7.68 3.45
CA VAL A 201 4.79 7.27 4.83
C VAL A 201 4.53 8.48 5.71
N GLY A 202 3.71 8.33 6.75
CA GLY A 202 3.70 9.31 7.83
C GLY A 202 5.08 9.42 8.48
N ILE A 203 5.24 10.39 9.40
CA ILE A 203 6.42 10.47 10.26
C ILE A 203 6.70 9.08 10.88
N ASN A 204 7.92 8.57 10.69
CA ASN A 204 8.38 7.24 11.09
C ASN A 204 7.71 6.02 10.40
N GLY A 205 7.20 6.14 9.17
CA GLY A 205 6.84 4.93 8.39
C GLY A 205 5.39 4.45 8.55
N VAL A 206 4.50 5.21 9.20
CA VAL A 206 3.15 4.72 9.56
C VAL A 206 2.14 5.02 8.44
N PRO A 207 1.37 4.02 7.95
CA PRO A 207 0.61 4.12 6.70
C PRO A 207 -0.77 4.82 6.81
N SER A 208 -1.20 5.28 7.99
CA SER A 208 -2.42 6.10 8.13
C SER A 208 -2.44 6.87 9.45
N VAL A 209 -3.23 7.97 9.50
CA VAL A 209 -3.48 8.74 10.74
C VAL A 209 -4.04 7.83 11.84
N GLN A 210 -4.91 6.88 11.49
CA GLN A 210 -5.46 5.92 12.45
C GLN A 210 -4.36 5.02 13.04
N ASN A 211 -3.42 4.54 12.22
CA ASN A 211 -2.29 3.75 12.68
C ASN A 211 -1.31 4.59 13.52
N TRP A 212 -1.17 5.86 13.20
CA TRP A 212 -0.35 6.80 13.98
C TRP A 212 -0.94 7.05 15.37
N VAL A 213 -2.25 7.33 15.47
CA VAL A 213 -2.95 7.45 16.76
C VAL A 213 -2.85 6.16 17.57
N ARG A 214 -2.99 4.98 16.92
CA ARG A 214 -2.78 3.67 17.58
C ARG A 214 -1.36 3.55 18.13
N GLN A 215 -0.33 3.91 17.37
CA GLN A 215 1.05 3.82 17.84
C GLN A 215 1.33 4.78 18.99
N LEU A 216 0.88 6.03 18.91
CA LEU A 216 1.00 7.00 20.00
C LEU A 216 0.25 6.52 21.25
N THR A 217 -0.91 5.89 21.08
CA THR A 217 -1.65 5.25 22.18
C THR A 217 -0.82 4.14 22.83
N LEU A 218 -0.22 3.25 22.04
CA LEU A 218 0.65 2.17 22.55
C LEU A 218 1.92 2.70 23.23
N GLN A 219 2.41 3.86 22.82
CA GLN A 219 3.55 4.53 23.46
C GLN A 219 3.16 5.27 24.75
N GLY A 220 1.87 5.45 25.02
CA GLY A 220 1.37 6.14 26.23
C GLY A 220 1.27 7.64 26.05
N HIS A 221 1.03 8.10 24.82
CA HIS A 221 0.88 9.51 24.48
C HIS A 221 -0.59 9.89 24.18
N ALA A 222 -1.54 8.98 24.38
CA ALA A 222 -2.96 9.22 24.17
C ALA A 222 -3.67 9.46 25.50
N TYR A 223 -4.56 10.45 25.51
CA TYR A 223 -5.26 10.91 26.70
C TYR A 223 -6.75 11.12 26.42
N CYS A 224 -7.56 11.08 27.47
CA CYS A 224 -8.96 11.47 27.45
C CYS A 224 -9.22 12.48 28.57
N ALA A 225 -9.67 13.68 28.20
CA ALA A 225 -10.24 14.65 29.13
C ALA A 225 -11.76 14.47 29.16
N HIS A 226 -12.36 14.34 30.33
CA HIS A 226 -13.82 14.22 30.45
C HIS A 226 -14.38 14.94 31.69
N THR A 227 -15.65 15.36 31.58
CA THR A 227 -16.41 15.97 32.68
C THR A 227 -16.81 14.94 33.74
N GLY A 228 -16.83 13.66 33.39
CA GLY A 228 -17.56 12.64 34.17
C GLY A 228 -19.08 12.80 33.99
N LEU A 229 -19.86 12.03 34.74
CA LEU A 229 -21.32 12.16 34.75
C LEU A 229 -21.71 13.43 35.51
N GLN A 230 -22.36 14.36 34.82
CA GLN A 230 -22.82 15.63 35.37
C GLN A 230 -24.35 15.73 35.32
N SER A 231 -24.92 16.66 36.09
CA SER A 231 -26.36 16.93 36.12
C SER A 231 -26.69 18.21 35.34
N ALA A 232 -27.62 18.13 34.40
CA ALA A 232 -28.17 19.27 33.70
C ALA A 232 -29.37 19.86 34.45
N GLY A 233 -29.44 21.19 34.52
CA GLY A 233 -30.57 21.93 35.06
C GLY A 233 -31.76 21.93 34.10
N SER A 234 -32.92 22.39 34.58
CA SER A 234 -34.09 22.60 33.73
C SER A 234 -33.88 23.72 32.70
N GLY A 235 -34.49 23.61 31.53
CA GLY A 235 -34.43 24.61 30.45
C GLY A 235 -33.19 24.47 29.56
N THR A 236 -32.94 25.49 28.73
CA THR A 236 -31.79 25.54 27.83
C THR A 236 -30.53 25.93 28.59
N ASN A 237 -29.57 25.02 28.68
CA ASN A 237 -28.31 25.24 29.39
C ASN A 237 -27.12 24.80 28.55
N ASP A 238 -26.03 25.58 28.60
CA ASP A 238 -24.79 25.34 27.86
C ASP A 238 -23.65 24.91 28.80
N TYR A 239 -23.13 23.70 28.61
CA TYR A 239 -22.09 23.11 29.46
C TYR A 239 -20.78 22.93 28.68
N PRO A 240 -19.81 23.85 28.85
CA PRO A 240 -18.53 23.78 28.13
C PRO A 240 -17.51 22.84 28.79
N LEU A 241 -16.75 22.15 27.95
CA LEU A 241 -15.49 21.45 28.24
C LEU A 241 -14.39 22.06 27.36
N SER A 242 -13.43 22.72 27.99
CA SER A 242 -12.24 23.28 27.34
C SER A 242 -11.09 22.28 27.34
N LEU A 243 -10.39 22.20 26.21
CA LEU A 243 -9.05 21.65 26.11
C LEU A 243 -8.15 22.74 25.54
N PHE A 244 -7.21 23.24 26.34
CA PHE A 244 -6.33 24.33 25.95
C PHE A 244 -4.87 23.88 25.93
N ASN A 245 -4.15 24.22 24.85
CA ASN A 245 -2.72 24.00 24.74
C ASN A 245 -1.98 25.29 25.12
N PRO A 246 -1.48 25.46 26.35
CA PRO A 246 -0.70 26.64 26.71
C PRO A 246 0.60 26.65 25.91
N ALA A 247 1.08 27.84 25.53
CA ALA A 247 2.36 27.98 24.80
C ALA A 247 3.53 27.28 25.51
N ALA A 248 3.48 27.19 26.84
CA ALA A 248 4.49 26.53 27.68
C ALA A 248 4.41 24.99 27.69
N SER A 249 3.41 24.35 27.06
CA SER A 249 3.29 22.89 27.06
C SER A 249 4.48 22.20 26.38
N GLY A 250 5.08 22.85 25.38
CA GLY A 250 6.10 22.26 24.52
C GLY A 250 5.62 21.06 23.69
N LYS A 251 4.30 20.86 23.56
CA LYS A 251 3.69 19.70 22.89
C LYS A 251 2.70 20.10 21.80
N ASN A 252 2.70 19.36 20.71
CA ASN A 252 1.58 19.39 19.76
C ASN A 252 0.46 18.52 20.32
N ILE A 253 -0.76 19.02 20.22
CA ILE A 253 -1.96 18.30 20.64
C ILE A 253 -2.79 18.00 19.41
N LEU A 254 -2.95 16.72 19.10
CA LEU A 254 -3.85 16.27 18.03
C LEU A 254 -5.11 15.68 18.66
N VAL A 255 -6.22 16.38 18.48
CA VAL A 255 -7.55 15.94 18.91
C VAL A 255 -8.15 15.06 17.82
N TYR A 256 -8.54 13.85 18.20
CA TYR A 256 -9.06 12.84 17.28
C TYR A 256 -10.45 12.31 17.68
N SER A 257 -11.00 12.76 18.81
CA SER A 257 -12.38 12.45 19.19
C SER A 257 -12.98 13.55 20.04
N LEU A 258 -14.21 13.92 19.72
CA LEU A 258 -15.07 14.86 20.44
C LEU A 258 -16.42 14.17 20.66
N ARG A 259 -16.66 13.69 21.88
CA ARG A 259 -17.88 12.97 22.22
C ARG A 259 -18.71 13.71 23.24
N VAL A 260 -20.01 13.72 23.00
CA VAL A 260 -21.01 14.20 23.94
C VAL A 260 -22.14 13.18 24.07
N ALA A 261 -22.76 13.11 25.22
CA ALA A 261 -24.02 12.40 25.43
C ALA A 261 -24.83 13.08 26.53
N ALA A 262 -26.15 13.10 26.38
CA ALA A 262 -27.05 13.47 27.45
C ALA A 262 -28.31 12.60 27.47
N SER A 263 -28.93 12.49 28.63
CA SER A 263 -30.25 11.89 28.81
C SER A 263 -31.39 12.89 28.68
N ALA A 264 -31.08 14.18 28.47
CA ALA A 264 -32.07 15.24 28.26
C ALA A 264 -32.65 15.18 26.83
N GLY A 265 -33.91 15.56 26.67
CA GLY A 265 -34.50 15.73 25.34
C GLY A 265 -33.84 16.91 24.62
N GLY A 266 -33.39 16.71 23.37
CA GLY A 266 -32.75 17.73 22.54
C GLY A 266 -31.37 18.14 23.04
N ILE A 267 -30.34 17.86 22.23
CA ILE A 267 -28.96 18.24 22.53
C ILE A 267 -28.30 18.93 21.33
N ASN A 268 -27.63 20.06 21.54
CA ASN A 268 -26.78 20.64 20.50
C ASN A 268 -25.32 20.58 20.93
N ALA A 269 -24.41 20.24 20.03
CA ALA A 269 -22.98 20.41 20.31
C ALA A 269 -22.44 21.59 19.52
N ARG A 270 -21.65 22.43 20.20
CA ARG A 270 -20.97 23.58 19.62
C ARG A 270 -19.48 23.42 19.84
N VAL A 271 -18.70 23.60 18.77
CA VAL A 271 -17.23 23.58 18.83
C VAL A 271 -16.70 24.95 18.45
N LYS A 272 -15.83 25.49 19.30
CA LYS A 272 -15.16 26.77 19.09
C LYS A 272 -13.66 26.64 19.31
N MET A 273 -12.86 27.27 18.46
CA MET A 273 -11.44 27.48 18.73
C MET A 273 -11.25 28.69 19.65
N THR A 274 -10.34 28.59 20.63
CA THR A 274 -10.04 29.68 21.58
C THR A 274 -8.57 30.08 21.50
N GLY A 275 -8.30 31.39 21.61
CA GLY A 275 -6.93 31.94 21.67
C GLY A 275 -6.43 32.24 23.08
N SER A 276 -7.24 31.93 24.10
CA SER A 276 -6.91 32.06 25.52
C SER A 276 -7.60 30.94 26.29
N ASP A 277 -7.01 30.51 27.40
CA ASP A 277 -7.60 29.49 28.27
C ASP A 277 -8.88 30.07 28.91
N PRO A 278 -10.07 29.52 28.64
CA PRO A 278 -11.29 29.94 29.31
C PRO A 278 -11.26 29.67 30.82
N ALA A 279 -10.41 28.75 31.28
CA ALA A 279 -10.19 28.41 32.69
C ALA A 279 -11.50 28.27 33.50
N TYR A 280 -12.39 27.38 33.06
CA TYR A 280 -13.64 27.14 33.76
C TYR A 280 -13.40 26.64 35.20
N GLY A 281 -14.35 26.89 36.09
CA GLY A 281 -14.17 26.69 37.53
C GLY A 281 -13.97 25.24 38.01
N SER A 282 -14.15 24.24 37.13
CA SER A 282 -13.90 22.82 37.45
C SER A 282 -12.81 22.23 36.55
N ALA A 283 -11.92 21.42 37.13
CA ALA A 283 -10.90 20.69 36.39
C ALA A 283 -11.48 19.39 35.80
N ALA A 284 -11.27 19.15 34.50
CA ALA A 284 -11.68 17.90 33.86
C ALA A 284 -10.78 16.75 34.35
N THR A 285 -11.34 15.54 34.41
CA THR A 285 -10.52 14.35 34.67
C THR A 285 -9.76 14.00 33.40
N VAL A 286 -8.43 13.97 33.50
CA VAL A 286 -7.54 13.60 32.39
C VAL A 286 -6.86 12.27 32.70
N SER A 287 -7.09 11.28 31.85
CA SER A 287 -6.52 9.93 31.99
C SER A 287 -5.70 9.53 30.77
N ASN A 288 -4.51 8.98 31.02
CA ASN A 288 -3.72 8.32 29.97
C ASN A 288 -4.43 7.03 29.55
N GLN A 289 -4.57 6.83 28.23
CA GLN A 289 -5.22 5.65 27.66
C GLN A 289 -4.34 4.39 27.73
N LYS A 290 -3.06 4.53 28.10
CA LYS A 290 -2.16 3.43 28.46
C LYS A 290 -2.03 3.38 29.97
N ALA A 291 -2.34 2.21 30.56
CA ALA A 291 -2.11 1.98 31.98
C ALA A 291 -0.64 2.23 32.36
N GLY A 292 -0.41 3.02 33.41
CA GLY A 292 0.94 3.41 33.85
C GLY A 292 1.66 4.43 32.96
N GLY A 293 0.99 5.04 31.98
CA GLY A 293 1.56 6.11 31.16
C GLY A 293 1.79 7.42 31.95
N SER A 294 2.63 8.30 31.39
CA SER A 294 2.89 9.62 31.96
C SER A 294 1.61 10.46 32.08
N ALA A 295 1.61 11.45 32.98
CA ALA A 295 0.56 12.46 33.01
C ALA A 295 0.62 13.34 31.74
N SER A 296 -0.54 13.86 31.32
CA SER A 296 -0.63 14.82 30.22
C SER A 296 0.06 16.13 30.59
N ALA A 297 0.79 16.72 29.63
CA ALA A 297 1.42 18.02 29.78
C ALA A 297 0.41 19.16 29.92
N ILE A 298 -0.84 18.96 29.51
CA ILE A 298 -1.92 19.96 29.52
C ILE A 298 -3.05 19.62 30.49
N ALA A 299 -2.85 18.67 31.41
CA ALA A 299 -3.92 18.22 32.31
C ALA A 299 -4.58 19.35 33.10
N ALA A 300 -3.79 20.34 33.54
CA ALA A 300 -4.28 21.51 34.28
C ALA A 300 -5.06 22.52 33.41
N SER A 301 -4.92 22.44 32.09
CA SER A 301 -5.59 23.30 31.09
C SER A 301 -6.81 22.63 30.45
N CYS A 302 -7.25 21.50 31.02
CA CYS A 302 -8.52 20.86 30.68
C CYS A 302 -9.55 21.22 31.76
N THR A 303 -10.49 22.11 31.45
CA THR A 303 -11.46 22.65 32.41
C THR A 303 -12.89 22.54 31.88
N TYR A 304 -13.88 22.49 32.76
CA TYR A 304 -15.30 22.48 32.38
C TYR A 304 -16.14 23.30 33.36
N SER A 305 -17.37 23.61 32.96
CA SER A 305 -18.36 24.24 33.85
C SER A 305 -19.55 23.32 34.10
N THR A 306 -20.02 23.30 35.35
CA THR A 306 -21.29 22.70 35.77
C THR A 306 -22.44 23.71 35.75
N SER A 307 -22.14 24.99 35.54
CA SER A 307 -23.13 26.06 35.35
C SER A 307 -23.25 26.44 33.88
N SER A 308 -24.47 26.82 33.49
CA SER A 308 -24.77 27.28 32.13
C SER A 308 -23.89 28.47 31.76
N THR A 309 -23.18 28.37 30.63
CA THR A 309 -22.26 29.38 30.13
C THR A 309 -22.61 29.72 28.68
N ALA A 310 -23.11 30.93 28.45
CA ALA A 310 -23.50 31.37 27.11
C ALA A 310 -22.30 31.32 26.13
N PRO A 311 -22.35 30.49 25.07
CA PRO A 311 -21.27 30.39 24.11
C PRO A 311 -21.20 31.67 23.26
N THR A 312 -19.99 32.21 23.11
CA THR A 312 -19.74 33.36 22.25
C THR A 312 -19.34 32.91 20.86
N GLY A 313 -19.95 33.46 19.80
CA GLY A 313 -19.58 33.14 18.42
C GLY A 313 -18.14 33.58 18.05
N PRO A 314 -17.61 33.12 16.90
CA PRO A 314 -18.19 32.09 16.02
C PRO A 314 -17.95 30.67 16.57
N PHE A 315 -18.88 29.75 16.30
CA PHE A 315 -18.76 28.33 16.60
C PHE A 315 -19.38 27.49 15.48
N ALA A 316 -18.89 26.26 15.30
CA ALA A 316 -19.55 25.26 14.49
C ALA A 316 -20.65 24.59 15.34
N LEU A 317 -21.86 24.46 14.80
CA LEU A 317 -23.00 23.83 15.45
C LEU A 317 -23.30 22.48 14.81
N ALA A 318 -23.50 21.46 15.63
CA ALA A 318 -24.11 20.19 15.24
C ALA A 318 -25.41 20.01 16.03
N ASP A 319 -26.53 19.93 15.33
CA ASP A 319 -27.84 19.59 15.91
C ASP A 319 -27.93 18.08 16.11
N ILE A 320 -28.32 17.68 17.31
CA ILE A 320 -28.28 16.30 17.76
C ILE A 320 -29.64 16.01 18.39
N GLY A 321 -30.36 15.01 17.89
CA GLY A 321 -31.64 14.63 18.47
C GLY A 321 -31.51 14.16 19.93
N SER A 322 -31.41 12.85 20.13
CA SER A 322 -31.14 12.26 21.45
C SER A 322 -30.09 11.16 21.31
N GLY A 323 -29.16 11.08 22.25
CA GLY A 323 -28.13 10.03 22.30
C GLY A 323 -26.69 10.54 22.33
N ALA A 324 -25.75 9.61 22.15
CA ALA A 324 -24.33 9.93 22.08
C ALA A 324 -23.95 10.36 20.65
N LEU A 325 -23.09 11.39 20.53
CA LEU A 325 -22.53 11.85 19.27
C LEU A 325 -21.01 11.85 19.30
N GLU A 326 -20.40 11.45 18.20
CA GLU A 326 -19.01 11.73 17.84
C GLU A 326 -19.00 12.82 16.78
N LEU A 327 -18.40 13.98 17.08
CA LEU A 327 -18.36 15.10 16.13
C LEU A 327 -17.26 14.95 15.08
N LEU A 328 -16.13 14.33 15.43
CA LEU A 328 -15.04 14.08 14.50
C LEU A 328 -15.24 12.71 13.84
N GLN A 329 -15.59 12.71 12.56
CA GLN A 329 -15.78 11.49 11.78
C GLN A 329 -14.43 10.93 11.29
N ASN A 330 -14.49 9.81 10.56
CA ASN A 330 -13.29 9.13 10.05
C ASN A 330 -12.33 10.12 9.36
N GLU A 331 -11.06 10.04 9.77
CA GLU A 331 -9.95 10.86 9.24
C GLU A 331 -10.02 12.36 9.55
N GLN A 332 -10.96 12.80 10.39
CA GLN A 332 -11.01 14.18 10.88
C GLN A 332 -10.22 14.32 12.18
N CYS A 333 -9.36 15.33 12.23
CA CYS A 333 -8.60 15.67 13.42
C CYS A 333 -8.43 17.19 13.52
N LEU A 334 -8.25 17.70 14.74
CA LEU A 334 -7.89 19.09 14.99
C LEU A 334 -6.49 19.15 15.61
N LEU A 335 -5.66 20.04 15.09
CA LEU A 335 -4.30 20.25 15.60
C LEU A 335 -4.24 21.54 16.41
N LEU A 336 -3.70 21.45 17.63
CA LEU A 336 -3.28 22.59 18.45
C LEU A 336 -1.74 22.58 18.48
N PRO A 337 -1.07 23.43 17.68
CA PRO A 337 0.38 23.42 17.55
C PRO A 337 1.10 23.75 18.87
N ALA A 338 2.28 23.17 19.08
CA ALA A 338 3.18 23.53 20.17
C ALA A 338 3.53 25.03 20.12
N GLY A 339 3.64 25.67 21.29
CA GLY A 339 3.98 27.10 21.38
C GLY A 339 2.85 28.05 20.97
N SER A 340 1.71 27.54 20.48
CA SER A 340 0.55 28.34 20.14
C SER A 340 -0.46 28.26 21.30
N SER A 341 -0.79 29.39 21.93
CA SER A 341 -1.80 29.50 23.00
C SER A 341 -3.21 29.27 22.47
N ASN A 342 -3.46 28.09 21.93
CA ASN A 342 -4.69 27.72 21.22
C ASN A 342 -5.40 26.60 21.98
N GLY A 343 -6.72 26.65 21.98
CA GLY A 343 -7.56 25.61 22.53
C GLY A 343 -8.83 25.39 21.73
N LEU A 344 -9.64 24.46 22.23
CA LEU A 344 -10.98 24.22 21.76
C LEU A 344 -11.95 24.18 22.94
N THR A 345 -13.17 24.66 22.72
CA THR A 345 -14.28 24.53 23.65
C THR A 345 -15.37 23.64 23.05
N LEU A 346 -15.51 22.48 23.68
CA LEU A 346 -16.60 21.51 23.75
C LEU A 346 -17.90 21.99 24.42
N THR A 347 -18.81 22.76 23.80
CA THR A 347 -20.07 23.13 24.48
C THR A 347 -21.21 22.18 24.13
N LEU A 348 -21.80 21.56 25.16
CA LEU A 348 -23.04 20.80 25.06
C LEU A 348 -24.21 21.65 25.54
N GLU A 349 -25.14 21.95 24.65
CA GLU A 349 -26.44 22.51 24.99
C GLU A 349 -27.42 21.37 25.32
N THR A 350 -28.18 21.53 26.39
CA THR A 350 -29.29 20.65 26.77
C THR A 350 -30.57 21.48 26.86
N SER A 351 -31.74 20.91 26.55
CA SER A 351 -33.02 21.64 26.63
C SER A 351 -33.94 21.22 27.81
N ALA A 352 -33.50 20.27 28.63
CA ALA A 352 -34.23 19.76 29.78
C ALA A 352 -33.27 19.25 30.88
N ALA A 353 -33.81 19.06 32.09
CA ALA A 353 -33.06 18.44 33.17
C ALA A 353 -32.70 16.98 32.85
N GLY A 354 -31.53 16.53 33.29
CA GLY A 354 -31.04 15.19 33.01
C GLY A 354 -29.60 15.01 33.44
N SER A 355 -28.92 14.02 32.85
CA SER A 355 -27.49 13.81 33.02
C SER A 355 -26.77 14.00 31.70
N TYR A 356 -25.52 14.45 31.75
CA TYR A 356 -24.68 14.61 30.57
C TYR A 356 -23.23 14.20 30.83
N VAL A 357 -22.52 13.97 29.74
CA VAL A 357 -21.07 13.79 29.73
C VAL A 357 -20.49 14.36 28.44
N SER A 358 -19.37 15.05 28.56
CA SER A 358 -18.55 15.50 27.43
C SER A 358 -17.14 14.94 27.60
N SER A 359 -16.52 14.53 26.49
CA SER A 359 -15.15 14.01 26.48
C SER A 359 -14.41 14.36 25.20
N ILE A 360 -13.11 14.61 25.35
CA ILE A 360 -12.18 14.93 24.27
C ILE A 360 -11.02 13.94 24.36
N LYS A 361 -10.75 13.21 23.28
CA LYS A 361 -9.55 12.36 23.18
C LYS A 361 -8.51 12.98 22.27
N TYR A 362 -7.28 12.93 22.71
CA TYR A 362 -6.16 13.57 22.04
C TYR A 362 -4.85 12.80 22.25
N VAL A 363 -3.86 13.11 21.43
CA VAL A 363 -2.48 12.65 21.61
C VAL A 363 -1.54 13.84 21.77
N GLU A 364 -0.46 13.65 22.54
CA GLU A 364 0.61 14.64 22.74
C GLU A 364 1.91 14.16 22.09
N TYR A 365 2.56 15.02 21.30
CA TYR A 365 3.89 14.73 20.74
C TYR A 365 4.76 15.97 20.69
#